data_AF-A0A1N7DN20-F1
#
_entry.id   AF-A0A1N7DN20-F1
#
_cell.length_a   1.000
_cell.length_b   1.000
_cell.length_c   1.000
_cell.angle_alpha   90.00
_cell.angle_beta   90.00
_cell.angle_gamma   90.00
#
_symmetry.space_group_name_H-M   'P 1'
#
loop_
_entity.id
_entity.type
_entity.pdbx_description
1 polymer ?
#
loop_
_entity_poly.entity_id
_entity_poly.type
_entity_poly.pdbx_seq_one_letter_code
_entity_poly.pdbx_strand_id
1 'polypeptide(L)'
;MAVIHRERVAWESARVFVAAATADAYWWLGETLARRLGQTYEQDLTRTRLRLQREEARPVQDPRAPGGDALSAEVGAWRARIENALTERPELAAVLREVIEETGRRLGRRRPAGPALRE
;
A
#
# COMPACT_ATOMS: atom_id res chain seq x y z
N MET A 1 -2.94 -26.98 7.31
CA MET A 1 -3.71 -25.78 7.72
C MET A 1 -2.73 -24.63 7.85
N ALA A 2 -2.81 -23.63 6.96
CA ALA A 2 -1.86 -22.51 6.98
C ALA A 2 -2.27 -21.53 8.10
N VAL A 3 -1.45 -21.45 9.15
CA VAL A 3 -1.61 -20.44 10.20
C VAL A 3 -1.39 -19.08 9.55
N ILE A 4 -2.45 -18.27 9.45
CA ILE A 4 -2.34 -16.91 8.94
C ILE A 4 -1.70 -16.07 10.05
N HIS A 5 -0.41 -15.77 9.90
CA HIS A 5 0.30 -14.85 10.79
C HIS A 5 -0.23 -13.43 10.58
N ARG A 6 -1.13 -13.00 11.45
CA ARG A 6 -1.85 -11.70 11.37
C ARG A 6 -0.88 -10.51 11.25
N GLU A 7 0.20 -10.53 12.03
CA GLU A 7 1.24 -9.49 11.98
C GLU A 7 1.88 -9.39 10.60
N ARG A 8 2.18 -10.54 9.98
CA ARG A 8 2.77 -10.58 8.64
C ARG A 8 1.80 -10.08 7.59
N VAL A 9 0.52 -10.46 7.69
CA VAL A 9 -0.53 -9.96 6.77
C VAL A 9 -0.71 -8.45 6.93
N ALA A 10 -0.69 -7.92 8.15
CA ALA A 10 -0.78 -6.48 8.40
C ALA A 10 0.39 -5.73 7.76
N TRP A 11 1.61 -6.24 7.94
CA TRP A 11 2.82 -5.67 7.36
C TRP A 11 2.83 -5.72 5.83
N GLU A 12 2.52 -6.88 5.24
CA GLU A 12 2.49 -7.05 3.78
C GLU A 12 1.41 -6.18 3.14
N SER A 13 0.23 -6.11 3.76
CA SER A 13 -0.87 -5.26 3.28
C SER A 13 -0.46 -3.80 3.29
N ALA A 14 0.14 -3.33 4.38
CA ALA A 14 0.57 -1.94 4.52
C ALA A 14 1.58 -1.53 3.43
N ARG A 15 2.60 -2.37 3.21
CA ARG A 15 3.61 -2.10 2.16
C ARG A 15 3.00 -2.05 0.77
N VAL A 16 2.10 -2.98 0.47
CA VAL A 16 1.44 -3.09 -0.83
C VAL A 16 0.47 -1.93 -1.05
N PHE A 17 -0.26 -1.49 -0.03
CA PHE A 17 -1.21 -0.40 -0.15
C PHE A 17 -0.52 0.94 -0.36
N VAL A 18 0.54 1.21 0.41
CA VAL A 18 1.36 2.42 0.23
C VAL A 18 2.03 2.43 -1.14
N ALA A 19 2.58 1.29 -1.60
CA ALA A 19 3.17 1.18 -2.93
C ALA A 19 2.14 1.35 -4.06
N ALA A 20 0.93 0.82 -3.89
CA ALA A 20 -0.16 0.99 -4.84
C ALA A 20 -0.72 2.41 -4.86
N ALA A 21 -0.67 3.13 -3.73
CA ALA A 21 -1.11 4.51 -3.62
C ALA A 21 -0.31 5.47 -4.52
N THR A 22 0.97 5.20 -4.74
CA THR A 22 1.85 5.96 -5.65
C THR A 22 1.84 5.41 -7.08
N ALA A 23 1.22 4.26 -7.32
CA ALA A 23 1.10 3.64 -8.62
C ALA A 23 -0.27 3.90 -9.27
N ASP A 24 -0.40 3.43 -10.51
CA ASP A 24 -1.67 3.45 -11.25
C ASP A 24 -2.70 2.47 -10.64
N ALA A 25 -2.22 1.49 -9.87
CA ALA A 25 -3.06 0.54 -9.12
C ALA A 25 -3.93 1.20 -8.03
N TYR A 26 -3.67 2.47 -7.70
CA TYR A 26 -4.43 3.25 -6.71
C TYR A 26 -5.94 3.22 -6.96
N TRP A 27 -6.39 3.47 -8.20
CA TRP A 27 -7.82 3.57 -8.50
C TRP A 27 -8.55 2.26 -8.22
N TRP A 28 -7.95 1.16 -8.66
CA TRP A 28 -8.51 -0.17 -8.43
C TRP A 28 -8.43 -0.57 -6.95
N LEU A 29 -7.33 -0.24 -6.27
CA LEU A 29 -7.18 -0.55 -4.86
C LEU A 29 -8.21 0.22 -4.03
N GLY A 30 -8.40 1.52 -4.27
CA GLY A 30 -9.40 2.33 -3.58
C GLY A 30 -10.80 1.76 -3.71
N GLU A 31 -11.24 1.43 -4.93
CA GLU A 31 -12.54 0.81 -5.19
C GLU A 31 -12.68 -0.57 -4.52
N THR A 32 -11.60 -1.35 -4.49
CA THR A 32 -11.58 -2.67 -3.84
C THR A 32 -11.65 -2.56 -2.32
N LEU A 33 -10.91 -1.62 -1.72
CA LEU A 33 -10.98 -1.35 -0.28
C LEU A 33 -12.37 -0.84 0.12
N ALA A 34 -12.95 0.08 -0.66
CA ALA A 34 -14.30 0.59 -0.42
C ALA A 34 -15.35 -0.54 -0.38
N ARG A 35 -15.27 -1.49 -1.32
CA ARG A 35 -16.20 -2.64 -1.39
C ARG A 35 -15.96 -3.70 -0.33
N ARG A 36 -14.70 -3.98 0.01
CA ARG A 36 -14.33 -5.12 0.86
C ARG A 36 -14.19 -4.77 2.33
N LEU A 37 -13.64 -3.60 2.63
CA LEU A 37 -13.38 -3.13 4.00
C LEU A 37 -14.21 -1.90 4.38
N GLY A 38 -14.76 -1.19 3.39
CA GLY A 38 -15.61 -0.02 3.58
C GLY A 38 -14.96 1.29 3.13
N GLN A 39 -15.77 2.33 2.94
CA GLN A 39 -15.35 3.64 2.43
C GLN A 39 -14.28 4.33 3.29
N THR A 40 -14.23 4.05 4.60
CA THR A 40 -13.20 4.62 5.49
C THR A 40 -11.79 4.30 4.99
N TYR A 41 -11.55 3.07 4.50
CA TYR A 41 -10.25 2.63 4.02
C TYR A 41 -9.86 3.26 2.67
N GLU A 42 -10.84 3.55 1.81
CA GLU A 42 -10.63 4.30 0.57
C GLU A 42 -10.20 5.76 0.88
N GLN A 43 -10.87 6.39 1.84
CA GLN A 43 -10.54 7.76 2.27
C GLN A 43 -9.15 7.82 2.89
N ASP A 44 -8.77 6.83 3.71
CA ASP A 44 -7.42 6.74 4.26
C ASP A 44 -6.38 6.51 3.16
N LEU A 45 -6.68 5.72 2.13
CA LEU A 45 -5.77 5.53 0.99
C LEU A 45 -5.58 6.84 0.20
N THR A 46 -6.66 7.57 -0.02
CA THR A 46 -6.65 8.88 -0.66
C THR A 46 -5.79 9.87 0.14
N ARG A 47 -5.93 9.88 1.48
CA ARG A 47 -5.13 10.71 2.38
C ARG A 47 -3.64 10.36 2.31
N THR A 48 -3.29 9.07 2.30
CA THR A 48 -1.91 8.61 2.12
C THR A 48 -1.35 9.10 0.80
N ARG A 49 -2.08 8.95 -0.32
CA ARG A 49 -1.64 9.44 -1.64
C ARG A 49 -1.38 10.95 -1.62
N LEU A 50 -2.29 11.73 -1.06
CA LEU A 50 -2.14 13.19 -0.95
C LEU A 50 -0.93 13.60 -0.10
N ARG A 51 -0.67 12.90 1.01
CA ARG A 51 0.52 13.13 1.85
C ARG A 51 1.80 12.81 1.11
N LEU A 52 1.85 11.66 0.42
CA LEU A 52 3.02 11.24 -0.35
C LEU A 52 3.30 12.21 -1.51
N GLN A 53 2.28 12.67 -2.23
CA GLN A 53 2.45 13.67 -3.30
C GLN A 53 2.96 15.01 -2.76
N ARG A 54 2.53 15.44 -1.58
CA ARG A 54 3.02 16.67 -0.94
C ARG A 54 4.49 16.56 -0.53
N GLU A 55 4.90 15.39 -0.03
CA GLU A 55 6.29 15.16 0.36
C GLU A 55 7.20 15.03 -0.87
N GLU A 56 6.74 14.35 -1.93
CA GLU A 56 7.49 14.25 -3.20
C GLU A 56 7.62 15.61 -3.90
N ALA A 57 6.61 16.48 -3.80
CA ALA A 57 6.65 17.83 -4.36
C ALA A 57 7.48 18.82 -3.52
N ARG A 58 7.92 18.47 -2.30
CA ARG A 58 8.84 19.31 -1.53
C ARG A 58 10.21 19.25 -2.19
N PRO A 59 10.78 20.38 -2.64
CA PRO A 59 12.16 20.38 -3.08
C PRO A 59 13.02 19.89 -1.91
N VAL A 60 13.93 18.95 -2.18
CA VAL A 60 14.90 18.41 -1.23
C VAL A 60 15.83 19.56 -0.83
N GLN A 61 15.38 20.40 0.10
CA GLN A 61 16.16 21.54 0.60
C GLN A 61 17.32 21.06 1.48
N ASP A 62 17.29 19.80 1.92
CA ASP A 62 18.35 19.17 2.69
C ASP A 62 18.60 17.72 2.22
N PRO A 63 19.73 17.42 1.56
CA PRO A 63 20.11 16.06 1.16
C PRO A 63 20.38 15.11 2.34
N ARG A 64 20.47 15.64 3.57
CA ARG A 64 20.63 14.87 4.82
C ARG A 64 19.32 14.74 5.60
N ALA A 65 18.26 15.46 5.22
CA ALA A 65 16.95 15.19 5.77
C ALA A 65 16.51 13.79 5.31
N PRO A 66 15.98 12.95 6.20
CA PRO A 66 15.56 11.60 5.87
C PRO A 66 14.35 11.62 4.94
N GLY A 67 14.57 11.84 3.63
CA GLY A 67 13.54 11.81 2.59
C GLY A 67 12.88 10.43 2.39
N GLY A 68 13.32 9.41 3.14
CA GLY A 68 12.71 8.08 3.19
C GLY A 68 11.67 7.89 4.31
N ASP A 69 11.46 8.89 5.18
CA ASP A 69 10.61 8.74 6.37
C ASP A 69 9.13 8.71 6.05
N ALA A 70 8.65 9.46 5.04
CA ALA A 70 7.22 9.56 4.78
C ALA A 70 6.60 8.23 4.31
N LEU A 71 7.28 7.49 3.42
CA LEU A 71 6.82 6.15 3.02
C LEU A 71 6.83 5.18 4.20
N SER A 72 7.90 5.21 5.00
CA SER A 72 8.03 4.34 6.18
C SER A 72 6.98 4.64 7.25
N ALA A 73 6.68 5.92 7.48
CA ALA A 73 5.66 6.39 8.41
C ALA A 73 4.25 5.98 7.94
N GLU A 74 3.95 6.12 6.66
CA GLU A 74 2.66 5.68 6.10
C GLU A 74 2.51 4.16 6.18
N VAL A 75 3.57 3.38 5.90
CA VAL A 75 3.55 1.92 6.07
C VAL A 75 3.33 1.55 7.54
N GLY A 76 3.99 2.23 8.48
CA GLY A 76 3.77 2.02 9.91
C GLY A 76 2.34 2.31 10.34
N ALA A 77 1.76 3.43 9.88
CA ALA A 77 0.38 3.79 10.18
C ALA A 77 -0.63 2.77 9.60
N TRP A 78 -0.41 2.32 8.36
CA TRP A 78 -1.25 1.29 7.75
C TRP A 78 -1.14 -0.06 8.44
N ARG A 79 0.06 -0.46 8.87
CA ARG A 79 0.26 -1.70 9.65
C ARG A 79 -0.60 -1.67 10.91
N ALA A 80 -0.49 -0.61 11.72
CA ALA A 80 -1.24 -0.50 12.96
C ALA A 80 -2.76 -0.51 12.73
N ARG A 81 -3.26 0.18 11.70
CA ARG A 81 -4.68 0.17 11.31
C ARG A 81 -5.16 -1.23 10.94
N ILE A 82 -4.42 -1.94 10.10
CA ILE A 82 -4.79 -3.29 9.65
C ILE A 82 -4.67 -4.30 10.78
N GLU A 83 -3.65 -4.18 11.63
CA GLU A 83 -3.48 -5.01 12.81
C GLU A 83 -4.65 -4.86 13.79
N ASN A 84 -5.12 -3.62 14.02
CA ASN A 84 -6.33 -3.39 14.81
C ASN A 84 -7.56 -4.00 14.15
N ALA A 85 -7.73 -3.81 12.83
CA ALA A 85 -8.84 -4.38 12.08
C ALA A 85 -8.86 -5.92 12.12
N LEU A 86 -7.69 -6.55 12.03
CA LEU A 86 -7.52 -8.00 12.14
C LEU A 86 -7.70 -8.53 13.57
N THR A 87 -7.51 -7.67 14.58
CA THR A 87 -7.77 -7.99 15.98
C THR A 87 -9.28 -8.03 16.23
N GLU A 88 -10.02 -7.07 15.68
CA GLU A 88 -11.48 -7.03 15.76
C GLU A 88 -12.16 -8.05 14.85
N ARG A 89 -11.61 -8.29 13.65
CA ARG A 89 -12.19 -9.10 12.58
C ARG A 89 -11.13 -9.98 11.91
N PRO A 90 -10.75 -11.11 12.52
CA PRO A 90 -9.70 -11.99 11.98
C PRO A 90 -10.05 -12.59 10.61
N GLU A 91 -11.33 -12.66 10.24
CA GLU A 91 -11.81 -13.09 8.93
C GLU A 91 -11.32 -12.21 7.77
N LEU A 92 -10.98 -10.94 8.05
CA LEU A 92 -10.42 -10.03 7.05
C LEU A 92 -9.04 -10.47 6.56
N ALA A 93 -8.34 -11.35 7.27
CA ALA A 93 -7.00 -11.79 6.89
C ALA A 93 -6.98 -12.52 5.54
N ALA A 94 -8.02 -13.31 5.25
CA ALA A 94 -8.15 -13.97 3.95
C ALA A 94 -8.42 -12.96 2.83
N VAL A 95 -9.33 -12.01 3.08
CA VAL A 95 -9.68 -10.94 2.12
C VAL A 95 -8.46 -10.07 1.82
N LEU A 96 -7.71 -9.66 2.84
CA LEU A 96 -6.49 -8.86 2.67
C LEU A 96 -5.43 -9.61 1.86
N ARG A 97 -5.30 -10.92 2.05
CA ARG A 97 -4.36 -11.75 1.30
C ARG A 97 -4.70 -11.80 -0.19
N GLU A 98 -5.98 -11.94 -0.53
CA GLU A 98 -6.46 -11.86 -1.92
C GLU A 98 -6.18 -10.48 -2.53
N VAL A 99 -6.45 -9.40 -1.77
CA VAL A 99 -6.17 -8.03 -2.22
C VAL A 99 -4.68 -7.82 -2.43
N ILE A 100 -3.81 -8.30 -1.53
CA ILE A 100 -2.35 -8.24 -1.66
C ILE A 100 -1.90 -8.93 -2.95
N GLU A 101 -2.35 -10.16 -3.19
CA GLU A 101 -1.96 -10.92 -4.39
C GLU A 101 -2.35 -10.18 -5.68
N GLU A 102 -3.60 -9.73 -5.77
CA GLU A 102 -4.09 -9.05 -6.97
C GLU A 102 -3.43 -7.68 -7.17
N THR A 103 -3.18 -6.94 -6.08
CA THR A 103 -2.40 -5.70 -6.14
C THR A 103 -0.97 -5.98 -6.59
N GLY A 104 -0.34 -7.03 -6.05
CA GLY A 104 1.00 -7.47 -6.43
C GLY A 104 1.10 -7.83 -7.91
N ARG A 105 0.10 -8.52 -8.46
CA ARG A 105 0.03 -8.81 -9.91
C ARG A 105 -0.07 -7.54 -10.75
N ARG A 106 -0.83 -6.54 -10.30
CA ARG A 106 -0.98 -5.24 -10.99
C ARG A 106 0.29 -4.40 -10.93
N LEU A 107 0.96 -4.39 -9.78
CA LEU A 107 2.26 -3.75 -9.61
C LEU A 107 3.35 -4.45 -10.44
N GLY A 108 3.36 -5.79 -10.45
CA GLY A 108 4.30 -6.61 -11.22
C GLY A 108 4.11 -6.50 -12.73
N ARG A 109 2.86 -6.32 -13.21
CA ARG A 109 2.58 -6.01 -14.64
C ARG A 109 3.22 -4.70 -15.11
N ARG A 110 3.64 -3.81 -14.20
CA ARG A 110 4.36 -2.56 -14.53
C ARG A 110 5.87 -2.74 -14.72
N ARG A 111 6.38 -3.97 -14.87
CA ARG A 111 7.74 -4.24 -15.37
C ARG A 111 7.64 -5.06 -16.66
N PRO A 112 7.65 -4.39 -17.84
CA PRO A 112 8.91 -4.34 -18.58
C PRO A 112 9.14 -3.03 -19.38
N ALA A 113 10.36 -2.50 -19.29
CA ALA A 113 11.10 -1.92 -20.42
C ALA A 113 12.56 -1.74 -19.97
N GLY A 114 13.31 -2.83 -19.98
CA GLY A 114 14.75 -2.69 -20.22
C GLY A 114 14.92 -2.03 -21.59
N PRO A 115 15.91 -1.15 -21.79
CA PRO A 115 16.09 -0.49 -23.06
C PRO A 115 16.28 -1.56 -24.13
N ALA A 116 15.39 -1.56 -25.13
CA ALA A 116 15.65 -2.25 -26.37
C ALA A 116 16.87 -1.56 -26.99
N LEU A 117 18.03 -2.19 -26.79
CA LEU A 117 19.21 -1.97 -27.61
C LEU A 117 18.75 -2.23 -29.05
N ARG A 118 18.59 -1.17 -29.85
CA ARG A 118 18.52 -1.29 -31.30
C ARG A 118 19.86 -0.83 -31.84
N GLU A 119 20.53 -1.78 -32.48
CA GLU A 119 21.72 -1.64 -33.32
C GLU A 119 21.45 -0.77 -34.55
#